data_AF-A0A1C5T8L4-F1
#
_entry.id   AF-A0A1C5T8L4-F1
#
_cell.length_a   1.000
_cell.length_b   1.000
_cell.length_c   1.000
_cell.angle_alpha   90.00
_cell.angle_beta   90.00
_cell.angle_gamma   90.00
#
_symmetry.space_group_name_H-M   'P 1'
#
loop_
_entity.id
_entity.type
_entity.pdbx_description
1 polymer ?
#
loop_
_entity_poly.entity_id
_entity_poly.type
_entity_poly.pdbx_seq_one_letter_code
_entity_poly.pdbx_strand_id
1 'polypeptide(L)' 'MDRKPFTTTIDSEIQNQFKSKCAINGIKMNDLLETFMKMYVDDKFELVLRLNETKTIVGK' A
#
# COMPACT_ATOMS: atom_id res chain seq x y z
N MET A 1 -8.22 -21.04 -2.16
CA MET A 1 -7.18 -20.02 -1.95
C MET A 1 -7.08 -19.74 -0.48
N ASP A 2 -5.90 -19.97 0.11
CA ASP A 2 -5.66 -19.69 1.53
C ASP A 2 -5.52 -18.19 1.75
N ARG A 3 -6.37 -17.63 2.63
CA ARG A 3 -6.28 -16.24 3.08
C ARG A 3 -5.58 -16.19 4.42
N LYS A 4 -4.55 -15.35 4.55
CA LYS A 4 -3.81 -15.14 5.80
C LYS A 4 -4.00 -13.70 6.28
N PRO A 5 -4.09 -13.45 7.59
CA PRO A 5 -4.09 -12.09 8.12
C PRO A 5 -2.82 -11.34 7.73
N PHE A 6 -2.97 -10.07 7.36
CA PHE A 6 -1.84 -9.16 7.13
C PHE A 6 -1.74 -8.18 8.29
N THR A 7 -0.79 -8.43 9.19
CA THR A 7 -0.55 -7.60 10.39
C THR A 7 0.76 -6.84 10.24
N THR A 8 0.72 -5.52 10.35
CA THR A 8 1.90 -4.66 10.36
C THR A 8 1.64 -3.44 11.25
N THR A 9 2.70 -2.83 11.77
CA THR A 9 2.62 -1.62 12.59
C THR A 9 2.61 -0.40 11.68
N ILE A 10 1.57 0.43 11.79
CA ILE A 10 1.41 1.68 11.05
C ILE A 10 1.00 2.75 12.06
N ASP A 11 1.38 3.99 11.78
CA ASP A 11 0.89 5.15 12.52
C ASP A 11 -0.65 5.15 12.59
N SER A 12 -1.18 5.35 13.79
CA SER A 12 -2.61 5.19 14.06
C SER A 12 -3.45 6.27 13.37
N GLU A 13 -2.93 7.48 13.22
CA GLU A 13 -3.62 8.56 12.53
C GLU A 13 -3.72 8.26 11.03
N ILE A 14 -2.61 7.85 10.41
CA ILE A 14 -2.58 7.44 8.99
C ILE A 14 -3.58 6.29 8.75
N GLN A 15 -3.59 5.29 9.63
CA GLN A 15 -4.50 4.15 9.50
C GLN A 15 -5.97 4.59 9.61
N ASN A 16 -6.30 5.49 10.52
CA ASN A 16 -7.67 5.99 10.72
C ASN A 16 -8.14 6.84 9.53
N GLN A 17 -7.27 7.69 9.00
CA GLN A 17 -7.56 8.49 7.79
C GLN A 17 -7.80 7.57 6.58
N PHE A 18 -6.94 6.56 6.39
CA PHE A 18 -7.10 5.57 5.31
C PHE A 18 -8.42 4.80 5.41
N LYS A 19 -8.76 4.29 6.60
CA LYS A 19 -10.05 3.61 6.85
C LYS A 19 -11.25 4.50 6.56
N SER A 20 -11.19 5.75 7.02
CA SER A 20 -12.26 6.73 6.80
C SER A 20 -12.48 7.01 5.31
N LYS A 21 -11.38 7.16 4.55
CA LYS A 21 -11.46 7.38 3.10
C LYS A 21 -12.03 6.17 2.36
N CYS A 22 -11.66 4.96 2.77
CA CYS A 22 -12.23 3.72 2.24
C CYS A 22 -13.75 3.67 2.46
N ALA A 23 -14.21 3.99 3.67
CA ALA A 23 -15.63 4.01 4.02
C ALA A 23 -16.42 5.05 3.21
N ILE A 24 -15.90 6.28 3.07
CA ILE A 24 -16.51 7.34 2.25
C ILE A 24 -16.68 6.89 0.80
N ASN A 25 -15.68 6.18 0.25
CA ASN A 25 -15.70 5.70 -1.11
C ASN A 25 -16.50 4.39 -1.30
N GLY A 26 -17.03 3.80 -0.22
CA GLY A 26 -17.74 2.51 -0.27
C GLY A 26 -16.85 1.31 -0.58
N ILE A 27 -15.53 1.41 -0.35
CA ILE A 27 -14.55 0.37 -0.67
C ILE A 27 -14.09 -0.31 0.63
N LYS A 28 -14.03 -1.64 0.65
CA LYS A 28 -13.47 -2.37 1.80
C LYS A 28 -11.95 -2.19 1.82
N MET A 29 -11.41 -1.88 3.00
CA MET A 29 -9.97 -1.69 3.21
C MET A 29 -9.14 -2.87 2.70
N ASN A 30 -9.59 -4.10 2.95
CA ASN A 30 -8.88 -5.32 2.53
C ASN A 30 -8.82 -5.43 1.00
N ASP A 31 -9.92 -5.14 0.30
CA ASP A 31 -9.98 -5.23 -1.17
C ASP A 31 -9.04 -4.19 -1.81
N LEU A 32 -8.96 -2.98 -1.22
CA LEU A 32 -8.06 -1.93 -1.68
C LEU A 32 -6.58 -2.31 -1.46
N LEU A 33 -6.24 -2.85 -0.28
CA LEU A 33 -4.89 -3.31 0.02
C LEU A 33 -4.46 -4.46 -0.89
N GLU A 34 -5.33 -5.45 -1.11
CA GLU A 34 -5.04 -6.59 -1.99
C GLU A 34 -4.86 -6.13 -3.44
N THR A 35 -5.70 -5.19 -3.90
CA THR A 35 -5.56 -4.57 -5.23
C THR A 35 -4.23 -3.81 -5.35
N PHE A 36 -3.86 -3.03 -4.33
CA PHE A 36 -2.61 -2.29 -4.31
C PHE A 36 -1.39 -3.23 -4.33
N MET A 37 -1.41 -4.28 -3.51
CA MET A 37 -0.36 -5.31 -3.49
C MET A 37 -0.22 -5.99 -4.85
N LYS A 38 -1.34 -6.34 -5.49
CA LYS A 38 -1.34 -6.94 -6.82
C LYS A 38 -0.76 -6.00 -7.88
N MET A 39 -1.21 -4.74 -7.90
CA MET A 39 -0.70 -3.73 -8.83
C MET A 39 0.79 -3.46 -8.65
N TYR A 40 1.30 -3.52 -7.41
CA TYR A 40 2.73 -3.41 -7.13
C TYR A 40 3.51 -4.63 -7.68
N VAL A 41 2.98 -5.84 -7.51
CA VAL A 41 3.58 -7.08 -8.06
C VAL A 41 3.51 -7.12 -9.59
N ASP A 42 2.48 -6.54 -10.18
CA ASP A 42 2.26 -6.48 -11.64
C ASP A 42 3.02 -5.31 -12.31
N ASP A 43 3.99 -4.69 -11.62
CA ASP A 43 4.79 -3.54 -12.06
C ASP A 43 3.94 -2.36 -12.60
N LYS A 44 2.72 -2.17 -12.07
CA LYS A 44 1.81 -1.07 -12.48
C LYS A 44 2.18 0.27 -11.84
N PHE A 45 2.94 0.25 -10.76
CA PHE A 45 3.55 1.44 -10.19
C PHE A 45 4.83 1.06 -9.42
N GLU A 46 5.77 2.00 -9.36
CA GLU A 46 7.00 1.90 -8.59
C GLU A 46 6.98 2.90 -7.43
N LEU A 47 7.44 2.47 -6.25
CA LEU A 47 7.67 3.39 -5.14
C LEU A 47 9.05 4.03 -5.32
N VAL A 48 9.09 5.26 -5.83
CA VAL A 48 10.35 6.01 -5.96
C VAL A 48 10.59 6.84 -4.70
N LEU A 49 11.40 6.32 -3.79
CA LEU A 49 11.89 7.09 -2.65
C LEU A 49 12.99 8.04 -3.13
N ARG A 50 12.65 9.32 -3.32
CA ARG A 50 13.65 10.36 -3.60
C ARG A 50 14.10 10.98 -2.28
N LEU A 51 15.18 10.44 -1.72
CA LEU A 51 16.03 11.21 -0.81
C LEU A 51 16.77 12.24 -1.66
N ASN A 52 16.85 13.50 -1.19
CA ASN A 52 17.63 14.53 -1.86
C ASN A 52 19.03 14.00 -2.20
N GLU A 53 19.30 13.95 -3.51
CA GLU A 53 20.59 13.72 -4.20
C GLU A 53 21.43 12.50 -3.78
N THR A 54 20.98 11.30 -4.11
CA THR A 54 21.76 10.32 -4.92
C THR A 54 20.85 9.16 -5.29
N LYS A 55 20.63 8.98 -6.59
CA LYS A 55 19.76 7.92 -7.13
C LYS A 55 20.41 6.56 -6.87
N THR A 56 19.79 5.74 -6.02
CA THR A 56 20.07 4.30 -6.01
C THR A 56 18.88 3.60 -6.64
N ILE A 57 19.06 3.18 -7.89
CA ILE A 57 18.16 2.25 -8.57
C ILE A 57 18.41 0.89 -7.91
N VAL A 58 17.50 0.43 -7.06
CA VAL A 58 17.51 -0.97 -6.61
C VAL A 58 16.70 -1.76 -7.63
N GLY A 59 17.37 -2.12 -8.73
CA GLY A 59 16.91 -3.14 -9.65
C GLY A 59 17.70 -4.42 -9.41
N LYS A 60 17.00 -5.53 -9.23
CA LYS A 60 17.52 -6.87 -9.51
C LYS A 60 16.46 -7.66 -10.23
#